data_AF-A0A0S8FKB4-F1
#
_entry.id   AF-A0A0S8FKB4-F1
#
_cell.length_a   1.000
_cell.length_b   1.000
_cell.length_c   1.000
_cell.angle_alpha   90.00
_cell.angle_beta   90.00
_cell.angle_gamma   90.00
#
_symmetry.space_group_name_H-M   'P 1'
#
loop_
_entity.id
_entity.type
_entity.pdbx_description
1 polymer ?
#
loop_
_entity_poly.entity_id
_entity_poly.type
_entity_poly.pdbx_seq_one_letter_code
_entity_poly.pdbx_strand_id
1 'polypeptide(L)'
;MVRCYPQSGRTHQIRVHMRHIGHPIVADRLYGRREAVYPSDLTGGERAPSEEPLLDRQALHARRLTILHPISGEEMTFDAPLAPDMEALIRALREHEA
;
A
#
# COMPACT_ATOMS: atom_id res chain seq x y z
N MET A 1 6.00 -4.94 5.58
CA MET A 1 4.55 -4.59 5.46
C MET A 1 4.01 -4.22 6.83
N VAL A 2 3.16 -3.19 6.93
CA VAL A 2 2.54 -2.76 8.20
C VAL A 2 1.02 -2.76 8.09
N ARG A 3 0.32 -2.99 9.20
CA ARG A 3 -1.14 -2.83 9.30
C ARG A 3 -1.46 -1.56 10.08
N CYS A 4 -2.40 -0.77 9.58
CA CYS A 4 -2.80 0.50 10.17
C CYS A 4 -4.28 0.46 10.56
N TYR A 5 -4.59 0.91 11.77
CA TYR A 5 -5.95 1.00 12.31
C TYR A 5 -6.25 2.46 12.66
N PRO A 6 -6.70 3.29 11.69
CA PRO A 6 -6.95 4.69 11.95
C PRO A 6 -8.17 4.88 12.87
N GLN A 7 -7.98 5.60 13.98
CA GLN A 7 -9.06 5.93 14.94
C GLN A 7 -9.94 7.11 14.47
N SER A 8 -9.46 7.87 13.48
CA SER A 8 -10.20 8.97 12.85
C SER A 8 -10.07 8.88 11.33
N GLY A 9 -10.92 9.60 10.60
CA GLY A 9 -10.93 9.62 9.13
C GLY A 9 -10.36 10.90 8.51
N ARG A 10 -9.31 11.51 9.09
CA ARG A 10 -8.77 12.78 8.55
C ARG A 10 -8.16 12.55 7.16
N THR A 11 -8.25 13.56 6.30
CA THR A 11 -7.67 13.52 4.95
C THR A 11 -6.20 13.14 4.99
N HIS A 12 -5.83 12.13 4.20
CA HIS A 12 -4.46 11.60 4.10
C HIS A 12 -3.82 11.13 5.42
N GLN A 13 -4.60 10.85 6.48
CA GLN A 13 -4.08 10.59 7.82
C GLN A 13 -2.95 9.56 7.87
N ILE A 14 -3.15 8.36 7.32
CA ILE A 14 -2.12 7.32 7.29
C ILE A 14 -0.88 7.80 6.50
N ARG A 15 -1.08 8.40 5.33
CA ARG A 15 0.01 8.86 4.44
C ARG A 15 0.92 9.88 5.13
N VAL A 16 0.32 10.89 5.78
CA VAL A 16 1.04 11.95 6.49
C VAL A 16 1.74 11.39 7.73
N HIS A 17 1.07 10.56 8.52
CA HIS A 17 1.66 9.98 9.72
C HIS A 17 2.87 9.10 9.39
N MET A 18 2.74 8.23 8.38
CA MET A 18 3.81 7.35 7.94
C MET A 18 5.03 8.16 7.43
N ARG A 19 4.81 9.25 6.68
CA ARG A 19 5.88 10.18 6.31
C ARG A 19 6.52 10.85 7.53
N HIS A 20 5.71 11.32 8.47
CA HIS A 20 6.18 12.04 9.66
C HIS A 20 7.13 11.19 10.51
N ILE A 21 6.86 9.90 10.65
CA ILE A 21 7.72 8.95 11.40
C ILE A 21 8.91 8.43 10.56
N GLY A 22 9.16 8.98 9.38
CA GLY A 22 10.29 8.61 8.53
C GLY A 22 10.07 7.40 7.61
N HIS A 23 8.86 6.83 7.59
CA HIS A 23 8.50 5.65 6.78
C HIS A 23 7.36 5.94 5.80
N PRO A 24 7.55 6.86 4.83
CA PRO A 24 6.49 7.24 3.90
C PRO A 24 5.98 6.04 3.09
N ILE A 25 4.72 6.10 2.65
CA ILE A 25 4.10 5.05 1.85
C ILE A 25 4.81 4.93 0.49
N VAL A 26 5.05 3.69 0.07
CA VAL A 26 5.65 3.36 -1.23
C VAL A 26 4.75 3.84 -2.38
N ALA A 27 5.35 4.39 -3.43
CA ALA A 27 4.65 4.92 -4.61
C ALA A 27 3.59 6.00 -4.29
N ASP A 28 3.77 6.72 -3.17
CA ASP A 28 2.93 7.87 -2.82
C ASP A 28 3.43 9.14 -3.51
N ARG A 29 2.65 9.66 -4.47
CA ARG A 29 3.02 10.84 -5.27
C ARG A 29 3.18 12.14 -4.48
N LEU A 30 2.51 12.29 -3.33
CA LEU A 30 2.54 13.54 -2.55
C LEU A 30 3.50 13.47 -1.37
N TYR A 31 3.58 12.31 -0.72
CA TYR A 31 4.31 12.14 0.54
C TYR A 31 5.47 11.14 0.45
N GLY A 32 5.61 10.44 -0.68
CA GLY A 32 6.63 9.43 -0.94
C GLY A 32 7.89 10.01 -1.61
N ARG A 33 8.85 9.11 -1.85
CA ARG A 33 10.12 9.42 -2.54
C ARG A 33 10.08 9.09 -4.04
N ARG A 34 9.17 8.22 -4.44
CA ARG A 34 9.02 7.72 -5.81
C ARG A 34 7.53 7.61 -6.10
N GLU A 35 7.15 7.82 -7.36
CA GLU A 35 5.76 7.74 -7.82
C GLU A 35 5.37 6.33 -8.26
N ALA A 36 6.37 5.50 -8.61
CA ALA A 36 6.20 4.11 -9.01
C ALA A 36 7.40 3.26 -8.57
N VAL A 37 7.20 1.95 -8.51
CA VAL A 37 8.21 0.93 -8.22
C VAL A 37 8.29 -0.03 -9.40
N TYR A 38 9.50 -0.32 -9.85
CA TYR A 38 9.80 -1.19 -10.98
C TYR A 38 10.61 -2.40 -10.51
N PRO A 39 10.58 -3.53 -11.23
CA PRO A 39 11.44 -4.68 -10.93
C PRO A 39 12.94 -4.32 -10.84
N SER A 40 13.43 -3.46 -11.75
CA SER A 40 14.80 -2.92 -11.74
C SER A 40 15.18 -2.18 -10.45
N ASP A 41 14.21 -1.57 -9.76
CA ASP A 41 14.44 -0.89 -8.49
C ASP A 41 14.85 -1.86 -7.36
N LEU A 42 14.51 -3.15 -7.49
CA LEU A 42 14.80 -4.19 -6.50
C LEU A 42 16.09 -4.95 -6.80
N THR A 43 16.46 -5.08 -8.08
CA THR A 43 17.67 -5.78 -8.51
C THR A 43 18.89 -4.86 -8.59
N GLY A 44 18.69 -3.54 -8.63
CA GLY A 44 19.74 -2.55 -8.87
C GLY A 44 20.21 -2.50 -10.33
N GLY A 45 19.50 -3.17 -11.24
CA GLY A 45 19.78 -3.14 -12.67
C GLY A 45 19.31 -1.86 -13.37
N GLU A 46 19.72 -1.67 -14.62
CA GLU A 46 19.21 -0.59 -15.46
C GLU A 46 17.76 -0.86 -15.87
N ARG A 47 16.93 0.20 -15.82
CA ARG A 47 15.53 0.15 -16.24
C ARG A 47 15.43 0.05 -17.75
N ALA A 48 14.79 -1.00 -18.25
CA ALA A 48 14.49 -1.10 -19.68
C ALA A 48 13.38 -0.10 -20.06
N PRO A 49 13.43 0.51 -21.27
CA PRO A 49 12.37 1.44 -21.70
C PRO A 49 10.96 0.82 -21.76
N SER A 50 10.87 -0.50 -21.93
CA SER A 50 9.62 -1.26 -22.00
C SER A 50 9.22 -1.90 -20.66
N GLU A 51 9.92 -1.59 -19.57
CA GLU A 51 9.65 -2.18 -18.25
C GLU A 51 8.38 -1.57 -17.62
N GLU A 52 7.42 -2.42 -17.29
CA GLU A 52 6.20 -2.01 -16.60
C GLU A 52 6.42 -1.91 -15.09
N PRO A 53 5.79 -0.94 -14.40
CA PRO A 53 5.90 -0.81 -12.95
C PRO A 53 5.18 -1.97 -12.25
N LEU A 54 5.76 -2.44 -11.13
CA LEU A 54 5.07 -3.32 -10.17
C LEU A 54 3.92 -2.60 -9.48
N LEU A 55 4.08 -1.30 -9.22
CA LEU A 55 3.08 -0.45 -8.57
C LEU A 55 3.35 1.02 -8.90
N ASP A 56 2.34 1.78 -9.33
CA ASP A 56 2.43 3.19 -9.75
C ASP A 56 1.47 4.14 -8.98
N ARG A 57 0.96 3.65 -7.87
CA ARG A 57 0.05 4.31 -6.93
C ARG A 57 0.45 3.99 -5.50
N GLN A 58 -0.09 4.74 -4.52
CA GLN A 58 0.25 4.49 -3.12
C GLN A 58 -0.02 3.03 -2.71
N ALA A 59 0.96 2.40 -2.07
CA ALA A 59 0.88 1.06 -1.48
C ALA A 59 0.02 1.06 -0.20
N LEU A 60 -1.25 1.46 -0.34
CA LEU A 60 -2.23 1.58 0.73
C LEU A 60 -3.52 0.89 0.29
N HIS A 61 -3.95 -0.11 1.08
CA HIS A 61 -5.13 -0.94 0.77
C HIS A 61 -6.05 -1.06 1.97
N ALA A 62 -7.33 -0.72 1.78
CA ALA A 62 -8.37 -0.94 2.79
C ALA A 62 -8.78 -2.42 2.80
N ARG A 63 -8.04 -3.24 3.57
CA ARG A 63 -8.19 -4.71 3.55
C ARG A 63 -9.48 -5.20 4.18
N ARG A 64 -9.93 -4.56 5.27
CA ARG A 64 -11.02 -5.01 6.11
C ARG A 64 -11.78 -3.82 6.70
N LEU A 65 -13.10 -3.94 6.75
CA LEU A 65 -14.00 -3.00 7.41
C LEU A 65 -14.95 -3.80 8.30
N THR A 66 -15.04 -3.43 9.57
CA THR A 66 -16.02 -3.98 10.51
C THR A 66 -16.91 -2.84 10.98
N ILE A 67 -18.22 -3.02 10.87
CA ILE A 67 -19.24 -2.04 11.29
C ILE A 67 -20.38 -2.74 11.99
N LEU A 68 -21.12 -2.01 12.83
CA LEU A 68 -22.44 -2.44 13.28
C LEU A 68 -23.45 -2.09 12.19
N HIS A 69 -24.25 -3.08 11.78
CA HIS A 69 -25.30 -2.86 10.80
C HIS A 69 -26.31 -1.84 11.36
N PRO A 70 -26.64 -0.76 10.62
CA PRO A 70 -27.37 0.38 11.18
C PRO A 70 -28.82 0.07 11.58
N ILE A 71 -29.38 -1.03 11.08
CA ILE A 71 -30.77 -1.44 11.37
C ILE A 71 -30.81 -2.63 12.33
N SER A 72 -30.05 -3.69 12.06
CA SER A 72 -30.10 -4.92 12.87
C SER A 72 -29.20 -4.85 14.11
N GLY A 73 -28.21 -3.95 14.15
CA GLY A 73 -27.22 -3.88 15.22
C GLY A 73 -26.20 -5.02 15.22
N GLU A 74 -26.28 -5.94 14.25
CA GLU A 74 -25.34 -7.05 14.13
C GLU A 74 -23.98 -6.57 13.63
N GLU A 75 -22.90 -7.18 14.13
CA GLU A 75 -21.56 -6.91 13.63
C GLU A 75 -21.37 -7.54 12.24
N MET A 76 -20.98 -6.71 11.28
CA MET A 76 -20.67 -7.14 9.91
C MET A 76 -19.21 -6.84 9.60
N THR A 77 -18.52 -7.83 9.05
CA THR A 77 -17.13 -7.69 8.58
C THR A 77 -17.04 -7.93 7.08
N PHE A 78 -16.40 -7.02 6.39
CA PHE A 78 -16.14 -7.06 4.95
C PHE A 78 -14.64 -7.13 4.71
N ASP A 79 -14.24 -8.00 3.79
CA ASP A 79 -12.84 -8.26 3.45
C ASP A 79 -12.64 -8.02 1.94
N ALA A 80 -11.71 -7.14 1.58
CA ALA A 80 -11.31 -6.90 0.20
C ALA A 80 -9.95 -7.57 -0.09
N PRO A 81 -9.84 -8.55 -1.01
CA PRO A 81 -8.55 -9.18 -1.32
C PRO A 81 -7.49 -8.14 -1.71
N LEU A 82 -6.21 -8.47 -1.54
CA LEU A 82 -5.15 -7.56 -1.96
C LEU A 82 -5.25 -7.32 -3.47
N ALA A 83 -5.00 -6.08 -3.88
CA ALA A 83 -4.97 -5.76 -5.29
C ALA A 83 -3.78 -6.47 -5.97
N PRO A 84 -3.93 -6.95 -7.23
CA PRO A 84 -2.90 -7.75 -7.90
C PRO A 84 -1.51 -7.08 -7.99
N ASP A 85 -1.49 -5.76 -8.17
CA ASP A 85 -0.27 -4.93 -8.20
C ASP A 85 0.49 -4.96 -6.86
N MET A 86 -0.23 -4.83 -5.73
CA MET A 86 0.33 -4.96 -4.41
C MET A 86 0.81 -6.38 -4.10
N GLU A 87 0.10 -7.41 -4.56
CA GLU A 87 0.57 -8.79 -4.44
C GLU A 87 1.86 -9.02 -5.22
N ALA A 88 1.96 -8.49 -6.44
CA ALA A 88 3.16 -8.55 -7.26
C ALA A 88 4.35 -7.86 -6.58
N LEU A 89 4.13 -6.64 -6.05
CA LEU A 89 5.16 -5.91 -5.30
C LEU A 89 5.63 -6.67 -4.05
N ILE A 90 4.69 -7.21 -3.25
CA ILE A 90 5.04 -7.95 -2.02
C ILE A 90 5.82 -9.22 -2.36
N ARG A 91 5.44 -9.94 -3.42
CA ARG A 91 6.16 -11.12 -3.89
C ARG A 91 7.59 -10.76 -4.29
N ALA A 92 7.75 -9.76 -5.14
CA ALA A 92 9.08 -9.32 -5.59
C ALA A 92 9.96 -8.87 -4.42
N LEU A 93 9.42 -8.12 -3.45
CA LEU A 93 10.16 -7.70 -2.26
C LEU A 93 10.65 -8.90 -1.42
N ARG A 94 9.83 -9.95 -1.27
CA ARG A 94 10.20 -11.15 -0.51
C ARG A 94 11.26 -11.99 -1.21
N GLU A 95 11.24 -12.04 -2.54
CA GLU A 95 12.24 -12.76 -3.34
C GLU A 95 13.63 -12.10 -3.25
N HIS A 96 13.68 -10.78 -3.04
CA HIS A 96 14.93 -10.01 -2.92
C HIS A 96 15.34 -9.67 -1.47
N GLU A 97 14.62 -10.15 -0.46
CA GLU A 97 14.99 -10.04 0.96
C GLU A 97 15.98 -11.14 1.42
N ALA A 98 16.38 -12.07 0.52
CA ALA A 98 17.29 -13.19 0.79
C ALA A 98 18.75 -12.90 0.43
#